data_AF-A0A2G4SL82-F1
#
_entry.id   AF-A0A2G4SL82-F1
#
_cell.length_a   1.000
_cell.length_b   1.000
_cell.length_c   1.000
_cell.angle_alpha   90.00
_cell.angle_beta   90.00
_cell.angle_gamma   90.00
#
_symmetry.space_group_name_H-M   'P 1'
#
loop_
_entity.id
_entity.type
_entity.pdbx_description
1 polymer ?
#
loop_
_entity_poly.entity_id
_entity_poly.type
_entity_poly.pdbx_seq_one_letter_code
_entity_poly.pdbx_strand_id
1 'polypeptide(L)'
;MLDQVHDDDVWADSDGESNLIYERSLAEKEWERLQEDHGNSGYKEGIVEGKEVNMQRGFDEGYKEGLFVGKAIGKLRGLVNTRIIFYQKLLKNEEAAKELESLLNEIESVEVNHIYTADYFRKNGPKDRDGYVAPEEFVRKLQDKVNAQLQIVSEKLSKRY
;
A
#
# COMPACT_ATOMS: atom_id res chain seq x y z
N MET A 1 92.61 4.19 -8.80
CA MET A 1 91.35 3.91 -8.08
C MET A 1 90.44 5.06 -8.45
N LEU A 2 89.64 4.94 -9.51
CA LEU A 2 88.25 4.42 -9.52
C LEU A 2 87.43 5.18 -8.46
N ASP A 3 86.47 6.03 -8.80
CA ASP A 3 85.29 5.69 -9.59
C ASP A 3 84.72 6.91 -10.34
N GLN A 4 84.46 6.78 -11.65
CA GLN A 4 83.59 7.70 -12.39
C GLN A 4 82.15 7.23 -12.15
N VAL A 5 81.40 7.96 -11.33
CA VAL A 5 79.95 7.75 -11.23
C VAL A 5 79.32 8.30 -12.49
N HIS A 6 79.10 7.42 -13.46
CA HIS A 6 78.28 7.66 -14.64
C HIS A 6 76.83 7.70 -14.16
N ASP A 7 76.30 8.89 -13.92
CA ASP A 7 74.86 9.12 -13.70
C ASP A 7 74.16 9.15 -15.08
N ASP A 8 74.28 8.05 -15.80
CA ASP A 8 73.38 7.75 -16.92
C ASP A 8 72.14 7.10 -16.32
N ASP A 9 71.30 7.92 -15.68
CA ASP A 9 69.95 7.49 -15.34
C ASP A 9 69.15 7.39 -16.64
N VAL A 10 69.33 6.25 -17.31
CA VAL A 10 68.67 5.83 -18.56
C VAL A 10 67.15 5.91 -18.48
N TRP A 11 66.59 6.03 -17.27
CA TRP A 11 65.15 6.06 -17.00
C TRP A 11 64.58 7.47 -16.76
N ALA A 12 65.41 8.52 -16.75
CA ALA A 12 64.98 9.83 -16.27
C ALA A 12 64.31 10.76 -17.29
N ASP A 13 64.38 10.52 -18.62
CA ASP A 13 64.00 11.58 -19.58
C ASP A 13 63.35 11.14 -20.92
N SER A 14 62.67 9.99 -20.99
CA SER A 14 61.90 9.63 -22.22
C SER A 14 60.48 9.11 -21.99
N ASP A 15 60.11 8.74 -20.76
CA ASP A 15 58.82 8.10 -20.47
C ASP A 15 57.82 9.01 -19.74
N GLY A 16 58.19 10.26 -19.42
CA GLY A 16 57.31 11.22 -18.74
C GLY A 16 56.14 11.67 -19.62
N GLU A 17 56.40 12.10 -20.85
CA GLU A 17 55.34 12.55 -21.76
C GLU A 17 54.46 11.39 -22.27
N SER A 18 55.04 10.21 -22.53
CA SER A 18 54.29 9.03 -22.95
C SER A 18 53.37 8.50 -21.85
N ASN A 19 53.83 8.48 -20.59
CA ASN A 19 53.00 8.12 -19.44
C ASN A 19 51.90 9.16 -19.19
N LEU A 20 52.18 10.46 -19.31
CA LEU A 20 51.15 11.51 -19.15
C LEU A 20 50.07 11.43 -20.24
N ILE A 21 50.44 11.11 -21.49
CA ILE A 21 49.49 10.90 -22.58
C ILE A 21 48.67 9.62 -22.33
N TYR A 22 49.29 8.57 -21.83
CA TYR A 22 48.61 7.32 -21.47
C TYR A 22 47.62 7.52 -20.33
N GLU A 23 48.03 8.17 -19.23
CA GLU A 23 47.17 8.53 -18.10
C GLU A 23 46.00 9.40 -18.52
N ARG A 24 46.24 10.41 -19.38
CA ARG A 24 45.16 11.24 -19.93
C ARG A 24 44.16 10.42 -20.75
N SER A 25 44.66 9.53 -21.62
CA SER A 25 43.79 8.68 -22.44
C SER A 25 42.98 7.67 -21.61
N LEU A 26 43.55 7.21 -20.48
CA LEU A 26 42.88 6.33 -19.53
C LEU A 26 41.81 7.10 -18.77
N ALA A 27 42.13 8.31 -18.30
CA ALA A 27 41.17 9.19 -17.64
C ALA A 27 40.00 9.54 -18.57
N GLU A 28 40.24 9.90 -19.83
CA GLU A 28 39.18 10.20 -20.80
C GLU A 28 38.23 9.02 -21.02
N LYS A 29 38.76 7.78 -21.12
CA LYS A 29 37.94 6.57 -21.22
C LYS A 29 37.16 6.28 -19.94
N GLU A 30 37.75 6.48 -18.77
CA GLU A 30 37.08 6.32 -17.49
C GLU A 30 35.96 7.36 -17.32
N TRP A 31 36.20 8.60 -17.75
CA TRP A 31 35.21 9.67 -17.78
C TRP A 31 34.04 9.34 -18.72
N GLU A 32 34.31 8.85 -19.92
CA GLU A 32 33.27 8.45 -20.88
C GLU A 32 32.42 7.30 -20.32
N ARG A 33 33.06 6.26 -19.76
CA ARG A 33 32.35 5.17 -19.10
C ARG A 33 31.49 5.65 -17.93
N LEU A 34 32.04 6.51 -17.09
CA LEU A 34 31.33 7.06 -15.92
C LEU A 34 30.13 7.90 -16.37
N GLN A 35 30.27 8.69 -17.44
CA GLN A 35 29.18 9.45 -18.05
C GLN A 35 28.06 8.54 -18.57
N GLU A 36 28.41 7.46 -19.28
CA GLU A 36 27.44 6.47 -19.78
C GLU A 36 26.72 5.74 -18.64
N ASP A 37 27.46 5.32 -17.62
CA ASP A 37 26.92 4.62 -16.45
C ASP A 37 25.96 5.52 -15.65
N HIS A 38 26.32 6.79 -15.45
CA HIS A 38 25.45 7.77 -14.79
C HIS A 38 24.23 8.12 -15.66
N GLY A 39 24.39 8.26 -16.97
CA GLY A 39 23.28 8.52 -17.89
C GLY A 39 22.27 7.37 -17.90
N ASN A 40 22.75 6.13 -18.00
CA ASN A 40 21.92 4.93 -17.97
C ASN A 40 21.25 4.73 -16.61
N SER A 41 21.98 4.95 -15.51
CA SER A 41 21.43 4.83 -14.15
C SER A 41 20.39 5.91 -13.89
N GLY A 42 20.69 7.17 -14.20
CA GLY A 42 19.74 8.28 -14.04
C GLY A 42 18.48 8.13 -14.89
N TYR A 43 18.57 7.58 -16.11
CA TYR A 43 17.40 7.28 -16.93
C TYR A 43 16.52 6.18 -16.30
N LYS A 44 17.13 5.10 -15.80
CA LYS A 44 16.40 4.03 -15.11
C LYS A 44 15.75 4.55 -13.83
N GLU A 45 16.49 5.31 -13.03
CA GLU A 45 16.00 5.94 -11.80
C GLU A 45 14.83 6.88 -12.10
N GLY A 46 14.94 7.75 -13.11
CA GLY A 46 13.84 8.63 -13.51
C GLY A 46 12.57 7.88 -13.95
N ILE A 47 12.70 6.74 -14.63
CA ILE A 47 11.55 5.87 -14.96
C ILE A 47 10.93 5.27 -13.70
N VAL A 48 11.77 4.80 -12.76
CA VAL A 48 11.31 4.19 -11.51
C VAL A 48 10.60 5.22 -10.65
N GLU A 49 11.23 6.37 -10.42
CA GLU A 49 10.67 7.48 -9.65
C GLU A 49 9.34 7.97 -10.26
N GLY A 50 9.28 8.16 -11.58
CA GLY A 50 8.05 8.57 -12.25
C GLY A 50 6.90 7.56 -12.13
N LYS A 51 7.22 6.25 -12.08
CA LYS A 51 6.22 5.20 -11.81
C LYS A 51 5.80 5.19 -10.35
N GLU A 52 6.75 5.33 -9.45
CA GLU A 52 6.53 5.30 -8.01
C GLU A 52 5.67 6.48 -7.55
N VAL A 53 5.94 7.70 -8.02
CA VAL A 53 5.14 8.89 -7.69
C VAL A 53 3.67 8.71 -8.11
N ASN A 54 3.43 8.17 -9.30
CA ASN A 54 2.06 7.93 -9.78
C ASN A 54 1.37 6.80 -9.01
N MET A 55 2.10 5.74 -8.68
CA MET A 55 1.60 4.61 -7.88
C MET A 55 1.24 5.06 -6.46
N GLN A 56 2.12 5.83 -5.82
CA GLN A 56 1.94 6.31 -4.45
C GLN A 56 0.72 7.22 -4.36
N ARG A 57 0.51 8.10 -5.35
CA ARG A 57 -0.69 8.95 -5.38
C ARG A 57 -1.98 8.14 -5.42
N GLY A 58 -2.04 7.11 -6.26
CA GLY A 58 -3.19 6.21 -6.33
C GLY A 58 -3.39 5.41 -5.03
N PHE A 59 -2.30 4.99 -4.38
CA PHE A 59 -2.36 4.34 -3.08
C PHE A 59 -2.89 5.27 -1.99
N ASP A 60 -2.39 6.51 -1.90
CA ASP A 60 -2.80 7.48 -0.88
C ASP A 60 -4.29 7.84 -1.00
N GLU A 61 -4.79 7.97 -2.22
CA GLU A 61 -6.22 8.17 -2.50
C GLU A 61 -7.05 6.97 -2.02
N GLY A 62 -6.71 5.76 -2.47
CA GLY A 62 -7.41 4.54 -2.07
C GLY A 62 -7.28 4.23 -0.57
N TYR A 63 -6.17 4.62 0.07
CA TYR A 63 -5.97 4.46 1.51
C TYR A 63 -6.93 5.33 2.32
N LYS A 64 -7.16 6.59 1.91
CA LYS A 64 -8.10 7.49 2.59
C LYS A 64 -9.53 6.94 2.56
N GLU A 65 -9.95 6.47 1.39
CA GLU A 65 -11.28 5.89 1.17
C GLU A 65 -11.44 4.55 1.91
N GLY A 66 -10.44 3.67 1.76
CA GLY A 66 -10.36 2.39 2.46
C GLY A 66 -10.38 2.53 3.97
N LEU A 67 -9.67 3.52 4.52
CA LEU A 67 -9.63 3.80 5.95
C LEU A 67 -11.02 4.21 6.48
N PHE A 68 -11.74 5.06 5.76
CA PHE A 68 -13.09 5.48 6.17
C PHE A 68 -14.04 4.28 6.26
N VAL A 69 -14.07 3.46 5.22
CA VAL A 69 -14.93 2.26 5.16
C VAL A 69 -14.50 1.22 6.18
N GLY A 70 -13.20 0.91 6.24
CA GLY A 70 -12.63 -0.07 7.18
C GLY A 70 -12.88 0.30 8.64
N LYS A 71 -12.76 1.59 8.99
CA LYS A 71 -13.09 2.09 10.33
C LYS A 71 -14.57 1.91 10.66
N ALA A 72 -15.47 2.17 9.72
CA ALA A 72 -16.91 2.00 9.93
C ALA A 72 -17.27 0.53 10.17
N ILE A 73 -16.77 -0.38 9.34
CA ILE A 73 -16.98 -1.84 9.50
C ILE A 73 -16.38 -2.33 10.81
N GLY A 74 -15.15 -1.91 11.14
CA GLY A 74 -14.51 -2.25 12.41
C GLY A 74 -15.32 -1.81 13.64
N LYS A 75 -15.91 -0.61 13.59
CA LYS A 75 -16.82 -0.12 14.63
C LYS A 75 -18.07 -0.99 14.77
N LEU A 76 -18.67 -1.39 13.65
CA LEU A 76 -19.85 -2.28 13.66
C LEU A 76 -19.52 -3.65 14.26
N ARG A 77 -18.39 -4.25 13.85
CA ARG A 77 -17.92 -5.53 14.42
C ARG A 77 -17.73 -5.44 15.93
N GLY A 78 -17.04 -4.40 16.41
CA GLY A 78 -16.84 -4.17 17.84
C GLY A 78 -18.16 -4.02 18.62
N LEU A 79 -19.13 -3.29 18.04
CA LEU A 79 -20.43 -3.08 18.66
C LEU A 79 -21.22 -4.39 18.79
N VAL A 80 -21.30 -5.18 17.72
CA VAL A 80 -21.99 -6.48 17.72
C VAL A 80 -21.32 -7.44 18.71
N ASN A 81 -19.99 -7.52 18.70
CA ASN A 81 -19.24 -8.40 19.61
C ASN A 81 -19.46 -8.03 21.10
N THR A 82 -19.48 -6.73 21.42
CA THR A 82 -19.79 -6.25 22.78
C THR A 82 -21.20 -6.69 23.22
N ARG A 83 -22.17 -6.66 22.31
CA ARG A 83 -23.54 -7.09 22.58
C ARG A 83 -23.63 -8.60 22.77
N ILE A 84 -22.94 -9.40 21.96
CA ILE A 84 -22.86 -10.86 22.15
C ILE A 84 -22.37 -11.19 23.56
N ILE A 85 -21.25 -10.59 23.97
CA ILE A 85 -20.68 -10.80 25.31
C ILE A 85 -21.67 -10.39 26.40
N PHE A 86 -22.38 -9.28 26.23
CA PHE A 86 -23.41 -8.82 27.17
C PHE A 86 -24.57 -9.82 27.29
N TYR A 87 -25.10 -10.32 26.17
CA TYR A 87 -26.21 -11.29 26.18
C TYR A 87 -25.80 -12.67 26.73
N GLN A 88 -24.57 -13.12 26.45
CA GLN A 88 -24.03 -14.36 26.99
C GLN A 88 -23.76 -14.26 28.51
N LYS A 89 -23.05 -13.21 28.95
CA LYS A 89 -22.56 -13.13 30.34
C LYS A 89 -23.59 -12.58 31.32
N LEU A 90 -24.32 -11.52 30.97
CA LEU A 90 -25.28 -10.90 31.90
C LEU A 90 -26.66 -11.53 31.82
N LEU A 91 -27.18 -11.70 30.59
CA LEU A 91 -28.58 -12.12 30.39
C LEU A 91 -28.72 -13.63 30.24
N LYS A 92 -27.62 -14.38 30.08
CA LYS A 92 -27.60 -15.84 29.81
C LYS A 92 -28.57 -16.25 28.71
N ASN A 93 -28.77 -15.37 27.72
CA ASN A 93 -29.69 -15.60 26.61
C ASN A 93 -28.90 -16.11 25.41
N GLU A 94 -28.80 -17.43 25.30
CA GLU A 94 -28.07 -18.09 24.22
C GLU A 94 -28.72 -17.90 22.85
N GLU A 95 -30.05 -17.73 22.78
CA GLU A 95 -30.76 -17.53 21.51
C GLU A 95 -30.41 -16.16 20.90
N ALA A 96 -30.45 -15.10 21.72
CA ALA A 96 -30.06 -13.77 21.30
C ALA A 96 -28.57 -13.69 20.94
N ALA A 97 -27.71 -14.41 21.67
CA ALA A 97 -26.28 -14.48 21.37
C ALA A 97 -26.03 -15.15 20.01
N LYS A 98 -26.68 -16.29 19.72
CA LYS A 98 -26.55 -16.99 18.43
C LYS A 98 -27.03 -16.16 17.25
N GLU A 99 -28.14 -15.42 17.38
CA GLU A 99 -28.62 -14.52 16.32
C GLU A 99 -27.59 -13.42 16.01
N LEU A 100 -26.93 -12.87 17.03
CA LEU A 100 -25.89 -11.86 16.86
C LEU A 100 -24.57 -12.43 16.34
N GLU A 101 -24.21 -13.66 16.72
CA GLU A 101 -23.06 -14.38 16.16
C GLU A 101 -23.23 -14.65 14.66
N SER A 102 -24.43 -15.02 14.21
CA SER A 102 -24.74 -15.13 12.77
C SER A 102 -24.54 -13.79 12.05
N LEU A 103 -25.02 -12.69 12.63
CA LEU A 103 -24.81 -11.35 12.09
C LEU A 103 -23.32 -10.98 12.05
N LEU A 104 -22.54 -11.34 13.07
CA LEU A 104 -21.11 -11.08 13.11
C LEU A 104 -20.39 -11.83 11.97
N ASN A 105 -20.71 -13.11 11.75
CA ASN A 105 -20.15 -13.90 10.66
C ASN A 105 -20.49 -13.30 9.28
N GLU A 106 -21.70 -12.76 9.11
CA GLU A 106 -22.09 -12.04 7.89
C GLU A 106 -21.28 -10.75 7.68
N ILE A 107 -20.93 -10.02 8.75
CA ILE A 107 -20.08 -8.82 8.64
C ILE A 107 -18.61 -9.21 8.42
N GLU A 108 -18.19 -10.37 8.91
CA GLU A 108 -16.85 -10.90 8.72
C GLU A 108 -16.60 -11.40 7.29
N SER A 109 -17.60 -11.96 6.64
CA SER A 109 -17.52 -12.39 5.24
C SER A 109 -17.50 -11.25 4.22
N VAL A 110 -17.71 -10.00 4.66
CA VAL A 110 -17.56 -8.82 3.79
C VAL A 110 -16.10 -8.62 3.42
N GLU A 111 -15.75 -9.01 2.19
CA GLU A 111 -14.44 -8.75 1.57
C GLU A 111 -14.39 -7.44 0.79
N VAL A 112 -13.18 -7.01 0.43
CA VAL A 112 -12.91 -5.80 -0.37
C VAL A 112 -13.70 -5.78 -1.69
N ASN A 113 -13.87 -6.93 -2.34
CA ASN A 113 -14.60 -7.04 -3.62
C ASN A 113 -16.11 -6.73 -3.48
N HIS A 114 -16.67 -6.88 -2.29
CA HIS A 114 -18.07 -6.53 -2.00
C HIS A 114 -18.26 -5.02 -1.84
N ILE A 115 -17.18 -4.30 -1.53
CA ILE A 115 -17.18 -2.85 -1.25
C ILE A 115 -16.72 -2.08 -2.50
N TYR A 116 -15.63 -2.52 -3.12
CA TYR A 116 -15.02 -1.88 -4.29
C TYR A 116 -15.18 -2.76 -5.52
N THR A 117 -16.32 -2.63 -6.20
CA THR A 117 -16.56 -3.32 -7.48
C THR A 117 -15.61 -2.78 -8.55
N ALA A 118 -15.30 -3.58 -9.58
CA ALA A 118 -14.49 -3.15 -10.73
C ALA A 118 -15.02 -1.87 -11.43
N ASP A 119 -16.32 -1.59 -11.28
CA ASP A 119 -16.97 -0.37 -11.75
C ASP A 119 -16.56 0.90 -10.98
N TYR A 120 -16.16 0.79 -9.72
CA TYR A 120 -15.66 1.91 -8.91
C TYR A 120 -14.40 2.53 -9.52
N PHE A 121 -13.48 1.70 -10.03
CA PHE A 121 -12.20 2.15 -10.59
C PHE A 121 -12.30 2.68 -12.03
N ARG A 122 -13.50 2.70 -12.63
CA ARG A 122 -13.67 3.14 -14.03
C ARG A 122 -13.83 4.65 -14.13
N LYS A 123 -12.91 5.28 -14.86
CA LYS A 123 -12.95 6.73 -15.17
C LYS A 123 -14.22 7.18 -15.92
N ASN A 124 -14.86 6.28 -16.66
CA ASN A 124 -16.10 6.56 -17.41
C ASN A 124 -17.37 6.31 -16.58
N GLY A 125 -17.23 6.00 -15.29
CA GLY A 125 -18.31 5.60 -14.41
C GLY A 125 -18.68 4.11 -14.52
N PRO A 126 -19.64 3.65 -13.70
CA PRO A 126 -20.12 2.27 -13.72
C PRO A 126 -20.71 1.90 -15.08
N LYS A 127 -20.44 0.68 -15.58
CA LYS A 127 -21.12 0.18 -16.80
C LYS A 127 -22.60 -0.06 -16.58
N ASP A 128 -22.96 -0.50 -15.38
CA ASP A 128 -24.34 -0.68 -14.94
C ASP A 128 -24.62 0.34 -13.85
N ARG A 129 -25.47 1.34 -14.16
CA ARG A 129 -25.83 2.39 -13.20
C ARG A 129 -26.91 1.94 -12.22
N ASP A 130 -27.69 0.93 -12.58
CA ASP A 130 -28.83 0.48 -11.78
C ASP A 130 -28.41 -0.60 -10.76
N GLY A 131 -27.39 -1.40 -11.08
CA GLY A 131 -26.83 -2.41 -10.19
C GLY A 131 -25.68 -1.94 -9.28
N TYR A 132 -25.15 -0.74 -9.50
CA TYR A 132 -23.98 -0.25 -8.78
C TYR A 132 -24.31 0.34 -7.40
N VAL A 133 -23.60 -0.12 -6.37
CA VAL A 133 -23.69 0.44 -5.02
C VAL A 133 -22.34 1.07 -4.68
N ALA A 134 -22.36 2.37 -4.37
CA ALA A 134 -21.15 3.06 -3.94
C ALA A 134 -20.68 2.54 -2.56
N PRO A 135 -19.36 2.55 -2.27
CA PRO A 135 -18.83 2.09 -0.98
C PRO A 135 -19.51 2.75 0.24
N GLU A 136 -19.80 4.05 0.17
CA GLU A 136 -20.49 4.78 1.24
C GLU A 136 -21.92 4.28 1.47
N GLU A 137 -22.64 3.99 0.39
CA GLU A 137 -24.01 3.47 0.48
C GLU A 137 -24.03 2.04 1.01
N PHE A 138 -23.03 1.24 0.64
CA PHE A 138 -22.86 -0.10 1.18
C PHE A 138 -22.67 -0.05 2.70
N VAL A 139 -21.77 0.82 3.19
CA VAL A 139 -21.56 1.01 4.63
C VAL A 139 -22.84 1.47 5.32
N ARG A 140 -23.57 2.43 4.73
CA ARG A 140 -24.85 2.91 5.28
C ARG A 140 -25.87 1.79 5.39
N LYS A 141 -26.09 1.03 4.31
CA LYS A 141 -27.00 -0.13 4.31
C LYS A 141 -26.59 -1.18 5.35
N LEU A 142 -25.30 -1.44 5.50
CA LEU A 142 -24.78 -2.36 6.51
C LEU A 142 -25.04 -1.84 7.93
N GLN A 143 -24.78 -0.56 8.18
CA GLN A 143 -25.05 0.08 9.47
C GLN A 143 -26.54 0.03 9.83
N ASP A 144 -27.42 0.32 8.87
CA ASP A 144 -28.87 0.26 9.06
C ASP A 144 -29.34 -1.16 9.39
N LYS A 145 -28.81 -2.17 8.67
CA LYS A 145 -29.10 -3.58 8.95
C LYS A 145 -28.67 -3.99 10.36
N VAL A 146 -27.46 -3.62 10.77
CA VAL A 146 -26.94 -3.92 12.12
C VAL A 146 -27.80 -3.26 13.19
N ASN A 147 -28.14 -1.98 13.02
CA ASN A 147 -28.98 -1.26 13.98
C ASN A 147 -30.39 -1.87 14.09
N ALA A 148 -31.00 -2.24 12.96
CA ALA A 148 -32.30 -2.90 12.93
C ALA A 148 -32.26 -4.25 13.66
N GLN A 149 -31.24 -5.08 13.41
CA GLN A 149 -31.10 -6.38 14.07
C GLN A 149 -30.95 -6.20 15.59
N LEU A 150 -30.12 -5.25 16.02
CA LEU A 150 -29.93 -4.96 17.44
C LEU A 150 -31.21 -4.50 18.12
N GLN A 151 -32.01 -3.69 17.42
CA GLN A 151 -33.30 -3.24 17.93
C GLN A 151 -34.27 -4.40 18.07
N ILE A 152 -34.36 -5.29 17.08
CA ILE A 152 -35.18 -6.52 17.14
C ILE A 152 -34.77 -7.40 18.33
N VAL A 153 -33.47 -7.63 18.54
CA VAL A 153 -32.99 -8.43 19.67
C VAL A 153 -33.32 -7.75 21.00
N SER A 154 -33.23 -6.42 21.08
CA SER A 154 -33.60 -5.66 22.28
C SER A 154 -35.11 -5.72 22.58
N GLU A 155 -35.96 -5.63 21.57
CA GLU A 155 -37.42 -5.71 21.71
C GLU A 155 -37.88 -7.13 22.10
N LYS A 156 -37.26 -8.16 21.51
CA LYS A 156 -37.47 -9.56 21.92
C LYS A 156 -37.12 -9.77 23.40
N LEU A 157 -36.10 -9.08 23.90
CA LEU A 157 -35.75 -9.12 25.32
C LEU A 157 -36.82 -8.43 26.18
N SER A 158 -37.29 -7.25 25.77
CA SER A 158 -38.30 -6.49 26.51
C SER A 158 -39.67 -7.17 26.57
N LYS A 159 -39.99 -8.07 25.64
CA LYS A 159 -41.24 -8.86 25.68
C LYS A 159 -41.15 -10.11 26.55
N ARG A 160 -39.95 -10.52 26.98
CA ARG A 160 -39.75 -11.68 27.87
C ARG A 160 -39.81 -11.34 29.37
N TYR A 161 -39.80 -10.06 29.71
CA TYR A 161 -39.96 -9.54 31.07
C TYR A 161 -41.22 -8.69 31.13
#